data_AF-A0A550GK09-F1
#
_entry.id   AF-A0A550GK09-F1
#
_cell.length_a   1.000
_cell.length_b   1.000
_cell.length_c   1.000
_cell.angle_alpha   90.00
_cell.angle_beta   90.00
_cell.angle_gamma   90.00
#
_symmetry.space_group_name_H-M   'P 1'
#
loop_
_entity.id
_entity.type
_entity.pdbx_description
1 polymer ?
#
loop_
_entity_poly.entity_id
_entity_poly.type
_entity_poly.pdbx_seq_one_letter_code
_entity_poly.pdbx_strand_id
1 'polypeptide(L)'
;MNPAPRYVVSMDGDLSHDPREIPGLVRSCDHGTMSIGSRYVEGGEVQGWTLWHRVVSGGANLLARYLEGLPVRDCTSGFRCYSSDLV
;
A
#
# COMPACT_ATOMS: atom_id res chain seq x y z
N MET A 1 17.80 25.77 3.70
CA MET A 1 16.71 25.06 2.98
C MET A 1 16.84 23.59 3.36
N ASN A 2 15.78 22.95 3.83
CA ASN A 2 15.81 21.50 4.07
C ASN A 2 15.98 20.80 2.71
N PRO A 3 16.85 19.78 2.61
CA PRO A 3 16.88 18.96 1.40
C PRO A 3 15.49 18.35 1.18
N ALA A 4 15.12 18.18 -0.09
CA ALA A 4 13.88 17.49 -0.44
C ALA A 4 13.84 16.11 0.25
N PRO A 5 12.66 15.65 0.70
CA PRO A 5 12.54 14.31 1.26
C PRO A 5 12.97 13.28 0.21
N ARG A 6 13.56 12.18 0.68
CA ARG A 6 13.93 11.05 -0.18
C ARG A 6 12.75 10.11 -0.46
N TYR A 7 11.78 10.10 0.44
CA TYR A 7 10.61 9.23 0.38
C TYR A 7 9.35 10.04 0.71
N VAL A 8 8.26 9.73 0.04
CA VAL A 8 6.93 10.30 0.29
C VAL A 8 5.99 9.17 0.67
N VAL A 9 5.31 9.29 1.81
CA VAL A 9 4.35 8.30 2.29
C VAL A 9 2.94 8.87 2.17
N SER A 10 2.04 8.09 1.56
CA SER A 10 0.60 8.33 1.52
C SER A 10 -0.08 7.42 2.54
N MET A 11 -1.02 7.98 3.32
CA MET A 11 -1.81 7.27 4.33
C MET A 11 -3.09 8.06 4.62
N ASP A 12 -4.19 7.35 4.89
CA ASP A 12 -5.44 7.98 5.31
C ASP A 12 -5.34 8.54 6.74
N GLY A 13 -6.01 9.68 6.99
CA GLY A 13 -6.01 10.37 8.28
C GLY A 13 -6.96 9.79 9.34
N ASP A 14 -7.68 8.71 9.01
CA ASP A 14 -8.69 8.08 9.87
C ASP A 14 -8.14 6.95 10.76
N LEU A 15 -6.82 6.72 10.71
CA LEU A 15 -6.12 5.65 11.44
C LEU A 15 -6.56 4.23 11.05
N SER A 16 -7.15 4.06 9.87
CA SER A 16 -7.37 2.73 9.27
C SER A 16 -6.06 1.98 9.00
N HIS A 17 -4.95 2.72 8.88
CA HIS A 17 -3.59 2.20 8.82
C HIS A 17 -2.86 2.54 10.12
N ASP A 18 -2.12 1.59 10.68
CA ASP A 18 -1.31 1.84 11.87
C ASP A 18 -0.06 2.65 11.50
N PRO A 19 0.11 3.90 11.99
CA PRO A 19 1.28 4.72 11.69
C PRO A 19 2.61 4.07 12.11
N ARG A 20 2.58 3.10 13.04
CA ARG A 20 3.75 2.34 13.47
C ARG A 20 4.33 1.46 12.36
N GLU A 21 3.57 1.19 11.30
CA GLU A 21 4.01 0.44 10.14
C GLU A 21 4.80 1.30 9.13
N ILE A 22 4.73 2.63 9.24
CA ILE A 22 5.43 3.57 8.33
C ILE A 22 6.93 3.27 8.21
N PRO A 23 7.69 3.05 9.31
CA PRO A 23 9.11 2.72 9.21
C PRO A 23 9.37 1.41 8.45
N GLY A 24 8.48 0.42 8.56
CA GLY A 24 8.58 -0.83 7.80
C GLY A 24 8.34 -0.60 6.31
N LEU A 25 7.32 0.20 5.99
CA LEU A 25 6.97 0.56 4.62
C LEU A 25 8.06 1.39 3.93
N VAL A 26 8.72 2.30 4.65
CA VAL A 26 9.85 3.08 4.12
C VAL A 26 11.08 2.19 3.92
N ARG A 27 11.37 1.27 4.86
CA ARG A 27 12.49 0.33 4.73
C ARG A 27 12.36 -0.61 3.54
N SER A 28 11.14 -0.92 3.10
CA SER A 28 10.91 -1.76 1.93
C SER A 28 10.92 -0.99 0.61
N CYS A 29 11.15 0.34 0.64
CA CYS A 29 11.13 1.21 -0.54
C CYS A 29 12.56 1.52 -1.02
N ASP A 30 12.92 0.94 -2.16
CA ASP A 30 14.19 1.17 -2.83
C ASP A 30 14.15 2.42 -3.74
N HIS A 31 15.31 2.93 -4.12
CA HIS A 31 15.43 4.03 -5.09
C HIS A 31 14.71 3.76 -6.40
N GLY A 32 13.95 4.73 -6.90
CA GLY A 32 13.16 4.60 -8.12
C GLY A 32 12.00 3.60 -8.01
N THR A 33 11.59 3.20 -6.81
CA THR A 33 10.50 2.23 -6.59
C THR A 33 9.38 2.78 -5.71
N MET A 34 8.32 1.99 -5.59
CA MET A 34 7.19 2.24 -4.68
C MET A 34 6.88 0.96 -3.90
N SER A 35 6.56 1.11 -2.63
CA SER A 35 6.13 0.03 -1.74
C SER A 35 4.68 0.24 -1.29
N ILE A 36 3.97 -0.86 -1.08
CA ILE A 36 2.55 -0.86 -0.72
C ILE A 36 2.37 -1.60 0.61
N GLY A 37 1.74 -0.95 1.58
CA GLY A 37 1.20 -1.64 2.76
C GLY A 37 0.00 -2.48 2.32
N SER A 38 0.14 -3.81 2.36
CA SER A 38 -0.79 -4.72 1.72
C SER A 38 -1.56 -5.58 2.71
N ARG A 39 -2.88 -5.67 2.48
CA ARG A 39 -3.81 -6.53 3.22
C ARG A 39 -3.82 -7.98 2.73
N TYR A 40 -3.21 -8.24 1.57
CA TYR A 40 -3.33 -9.50 0.82
C TYR A 40 -1.99 -10.23 0.64
N VAL A 41 -1.00 -9.92 1.48
CA VAL A 41 0.27 -10.65 1.58
C VAL A 41 0.33 -11.42 2.90
N GLU A 42 1.32 -12.31 3.04
CA GLU A 42 1.56 -12.99 4.31
C GLU A 42 1.82 -11.97 5.43
N GLY A 43 1.13 -12.14 6.57
CA GLY A 43 1.13 -11.18 7.67
C GLY A 43 0.22 -9.96 7.47
N GLY A 44 -0.31 -9.73 6.27
CA GLY A 44 -1.30 -8.67 6.00
C GLY A 44 -2.68 -9.05 6.51
N GLU A 45 -3.38 -8.10 7.14
CA GLU A 45 -4.69 -8.34 7.72
C GLU A 45 -5.64 -7.16 7.61
N VAL A 46 -6.94 -7.44 7.79
CA VAL A 46 -8.01 -6.45 7.84
C VAL A 46 -8.96 -6.77 8.97
N GLN A 47 -9.04 -5.86 9.94
CA GLN A 47 -9.90 -6.01 11.12
C GLN A 47 -11.26 -5.32 10.90
N GLY A 48 -12.33 -5.88 11.45
CA GLY A 48 -13.67 -5.26 11.45
C GLY A 48 -14.45 -5.29 10.14
N TRP A 49 -13.87 -5.78 9.03
CA TRP A 49 -14.59 -5.89 7.76
C TRP A 49 -15.59 -7.04 7.73
N THR A 50 -16.78 -6.77 7.18
CA THR A 50 -17.75 -7.82 6.82
C THR A 50 -17.19 -8.70 5.70
N LEU A 51 -17.74 -9.92 5.56
CA LEU A 51 -17.39 -10.81 4.46
C LEU A 51 -17.64 -10.14 3.09
N TRP A 52 -18.72 -9.36 2.98
CA TRP A 52 -19.04 -8.63 1.75
C TRP A 52 -17.94 -7.64 1.35
N HIS A 53 -17.43 -6.82 2.29
CA HIS A 53 -16.31 -5.91 2.00
C HIS A 53 -15.05 -6.66 1.55
N ARG A 54 -14.74 -7.80 2.19
CA ARG A 54 -13.59 -8.63 1.80
C ARG A 54 -13.73 -9.18 0.39
N VAL A 55 -14.92 -9.66 0.01
CA VAL A 55 -15.21 -10.18 -1.33
C VAL A 55 -15.11 -9.09 -2.39
N VAL A 56 -15.75 -7.93 -2.16
CA VAL A 56 -15.72 -6.82 -3.12
C VAL A 56 -14.29 -6.31 -3.32
N SER A 57 -13.54 -6.08 -2.23
CA SER A 57 -12.17 -5.60 -2.32
C SER A 57 -11.21 -6.62 -2.94
N GLY A 58 -11.34 -7.91 -2.59
CA GLY A 58 -10.58 -8.98 -3.20
C GLY A 58 -10.88 -9.13 -4.70
N GLY A 59 -12.16 -9.03 -5.09
CA GLY A 59 -12.60 -9.05 -6.48
C GLY A 59 -12.06 -7.88 -7.30
N ALA A 60 -12.07 -6.67 -6.75
CA ALA A 60 -11.48 -5.50 -7.39
C ALA A 60 -9.96 -5.66 -7.61
N ASN A 61 -9.25 -6.19 -6.63
CA ASN A 61 -7.82 -6.49 -6.75
C ASN A 61 -7.55 -7.60 -7.78
N LEU A 62 -8.35 -8.67 -7.79
CA LEU A 62 -8.23 -9.74 -8.78
C LEU A 62 -8.44 -9.20 -10.21
N LEU A 63 -9.47 -8.37 -10.40
CA LEU A 63 -9.78 -7.75 -11.68
C LEU A 63 -8.63 -6.85 -12.16
N ALA A 64 -8.15 -5.95 -11.29
CA ALA A 64 -7.03 -5.06 -11.63
C ALA A 64 -5.76 -5.85 -12.00
N ARG A 65 -5.45 -6.91 -11.26
CA ARG A 65 -4.31 -7.77 -11.55
C ARG A 65 -4.44 -8.51 -12.86
N TYR A 66 -5.64 -9.00 -13.18
CA TYR A 66 -5.89 -9.76 -14.40
C TYR A 66 -5.86 -8.86 -15.64
N LEU A 67 -6.51 -7.70 -15.60
CA LEU A 67 -6.61 -6.81 -16.76
C LEU A 67 -5.29 -6.11 -17.07
N GLU A 68 -4.58 -5.64 -16.04
CA GLU A 68 -3.37 -4.82 -16.20
C GLU A 68 -2.07 -5.64 -16.04
N GLY A 69 -2.17 -6.95 -15.81
CA GLY A 69 -1.02 -7.82 -15.60
C GLY A 69 -0.18 -7.46 -14.36
N LEU A 70 -0.78 -6.82 -13.36
CA LEU A 70 -0.05 -6.28 -12.21
C LEU A 70 0.46 -7.40 -11.29
N PRO A 71 1.75 -7.38 -10.90
CA PRO A 71 2.32 -8.39 -10.02
C PRO A 71 1.93 -8.18 -8.54
N VAL A 72 1.44 -7.00 -8.18
CA VAL A 72 1.06 -6.63 -6.80
C VAL A 72 -0.27 -7.27 -6.39
N ARG A 73 -0.42 -7.58 -5.09
CA ARG A 73 -1.64 -8.23 -4.55
C ARG A 73 -2.71 -7.25 -4.06
N ASP A 74 -2.33 -6.02 -3.75
CA ASP A 74 -3.22 -4.99 -3.20
C ASP A 74 -3.08 -3.68 -3.98
N CYS A 75 -3.66 -3.66 -5.18
CA CYS A 75 -3.74 -2.51 -6.07
C CYS A 75 -4.57 -1.35 -5.48
N THR A 76 -5.43 -1.61 -4.50
CA THR A 76 -6.39 -0.63 -3.97
C THR A 76 -5.99 -0.03 -2.62
N SER A 77 -4.85 -0.43 -2.05
CA SER A 77 -4.32 0.20 -0.83
C SER A 77 -3.86 1.62 -1.10
N GLY A 78 -4.29 2.56 -0.25
CA GLY A 78 -3.82 3.95 -0.22
C GLY A 78 -2.57 4.17 0.64
N PHE A 79 -2.16 3.14 1.41
CA PHE A 79 -0.98 3.17 2.24
C PHE A 79 0.26 2.78 1.45
N ARG A 80 1.00 3.79 0.99
CA ARG A 80 2.10 3.63 0.02
C ARG A 80 3.29 4.48 0.37
N CYS A 81 4.48 4.00 0.04
CA CYS A 81 5.72 4.78 0.07
C CYS A 81 6.27 4.88 -1.34
N TYR A 82 6.64 6.09 -1.74
CA TYR A 82 7.24 6.39 -3.03
C TYR A 82 8.65 6.91 -2.80
N SER A 83 9.61 6.43 -3.58
CA SER A 83 10.90 7.09 -3.69
C SER A 83 10.74 8.42 -4.44
N SER A 84 11.34 9.50 -3.96
CA SER A 84 11.16 10.84 -4.54
C SER A 84 11.78 11.02 -5.92
N ASP A 85 12.62 10.10 -6.37
CA ASP A 85 13.14 10.02 -7.74
C ASP A 85 12.22 9.23 -8.68
N LEU A 86 11.17 8.57 -8.16
CA LEU A 86 10.11 7.96 -8.94
C LEU A 86 9.00 8.96 -9.32
N VAL A 87 8.80 10.01 -8.51
CA VAL A 87 7.63 10.93 -8.59
C VAL A 87 8.05 12.34 -8.96
#